data_AF-A0A2R6LI07-F1
#
_entry.id   AF-A0A2R6LI07-F1
#
_cell.length_a   1.000
_cell.length_b   1.000
_cell.length_c   1.000
_cell.angle_alpha   90.00
_cell.angle_beta   90.00
_cell.angle_gamma   90.00
#
_symmetry.space_group_name_H-M   'P 1'
#
loop_
_entity.id
_entity.type
_entity.pdbx_description
1 polymer ?
#
loop_
_entity_poly.entity_id
_entity_poly.type
_entity_poly.pdbx_seq_one_letter_code
_entity_poly.pdbx_strand_id
1 'polypeptide(L)'
;MFAVNERWTFAEHGTADERSLLGRLARSHGVRAAGSLTQFLVFVAVFRGVAVSLPVAGVDLWLLVAKGAGIGVGMLVNYVFESLFTWRVHHDEG
;
A
#
# COMPACT_ATOMS: atom_id res chain seq x y z
N MET A 1 1.24 6.53 12.02
CA MET A 1 1.18 5.14 12.54
C MET A 1 2.56 4.56 12.90
N PHE A 2 3.60 4.72 12.07
CA PHE A 2 4.93 4.12 12.31
C PHE A 2 5.65 4.63 13.58
N ALA A 3 5.52 5.92 13.91
CA ALA A 3 6.19 6.52 15.07
C ALA A 3 5.69 6.03 16.45
N VAL A 4 4.47 5.50 16.54
CA VAL A 4 3.90 4.98 17.79
C VAL A 4 4.42 3.57 18.08
N ASN A 5 4.61 2.75 17.04
CA ASN A 5 5.04 1.36 17.15
C ASN A 5 6.54 1.20 17.46
N GLU A 6 7.36 2.13 16.98
CA GLU A 6 8.82 2.13 17.21
C GLU A 6 9.17 2.43 18.69
N ARG A 7 8.43 3.33 19.33
CA ARG A 7 8.81 3.91 20.63
C ARG A 7 8.45 3.01 21.81
N TRP A 8 7.52 2.06 21.65
CA TRP A 8 7.04 1.23 22.75
C TRP A 8 7.72 -0.15 22.84
N THR A 9 8.29 -0.67 21.74
CA THR A 9 8.85 -2.04 21.71
C THR A 9 10.38 -2.11 21.88
N PHE A 10 11.13 -1.07 21.51
CA PHE A 10 12.61 -1.13 21.46
C PHE A 10 13.33 -0.05 22.28
N ALA A 11 12.64 0.60 23.22
CA ALA A 11 13.29 1.57 24.11
C ALA A 11 14.33 0.94 25.06
N GLU A 12 14.33 -0.39 25.22
CA GLU A 12 15.17 -1.09 26.21
C GLU A 12 16.42 -1.81 25.66
N HIS A 13 16.61 -1.91 24.35
CA HIS A 13 17.80 -2.57 23.78
C HIS A 13 18.69 -1.55 23.08
N GLY A 14 19.52 -0.90 23.90
CA GLY A 14 20.50 0.07 23.46
C GLY A 14 21.58 -0.48 22.51
N THR A 15 22.21 0.47 21.83
CA THR A 15 23.44 0.39 21.01
C THR A 15 23.28 0.01 19.53
N ALA A 16 23.43 1.06 18.70
CA ALA A 16 24.13 1.09 17.42
C ALA A 16 23.67 0.14 16.29
N ASP A 17 22.77 0.61 15.41
CA ASP A 17 22.87 0.36 13.97
C ASP A 17 21.95 1.30 13.13
N GLU A 18 22.42 2.49 12.77
CA GLU A 18 21.69 3.43 11.88
C GLU A 18 21.29 2.80 10.53
N ARG A 19 22.07 1.81 10.07
CA ARG A 19 21.83 1.10 8.80
C ARG A 19 20.66 0.12 8.90
N SER A 20 20.44 -0.48 10.07
CA SER A 20 19.26 -1.31 10.40
C SER A 20 17.99 -0.46 10.48
N LEU A 21 18.07 0.77 11.01
CA LEU A 21 16.94 1.70 11.09
C LEU A 21 16.47 2.17 9.70
N LEU A 22 17.40 2.55 8.82
CA LEU A 22 17.08 2.94 7.43
C LEU A 22 16.49 1.78 6.61
N GLY A 23 17.02 0.56 6.77
CA GLY A 23 16.49 -0.62 6.09
C GLY A 23 15.05 -0.95 6.51
N ARG A 24 14.73 -0.80 7.80
CA ARG A 24 13.38 -1.02 8.34
C ARG A 24 12.41 0.09 7.93
N LEU A 25 12.87 1.34 7.88
CA LEU A 25 12.10 2.49 7.41
C LEU A 25 11.79 2.38 5.90
N ALA A 26 12.81 2.07 5.09
CA ALA A 26 12.65 1.87 3.66
C ALA A 26 11.69 0.70 3.34
N ARG A 27 11.69 -0.36 4.15
CA ARG A 27 10.76 -1.48 3.98
C ARG A 27 9.31 -1.08 4.28
N SER A 28 9.06 -0.31 5.35
CA SER A 28 7.70 0.10 5.73
C SER A 28 7.13 1.20 4.82
N HIS A 29 7.99 2.13 4.37
CA HIS A 29 7.61 3.14 3.39
C HIS A 29 7.56 2.57 1.97
N GLY A 30 8.37 1.55 1.66
CA GLY A 30 8.42 0.89 0.36
C GLY A 30 7.14 0.16 0.02
N VAL A 31 6.59 -0.63 0.94
CA VAL A 31 5.30 -1.32 0.72
C VAL A 31 4.17 -0.29 0.54
N ARG A 32 4.14 0.75 1.37
CA ARG A 32 3.11 1.78 1.28
C ARG A 32 3.23 2.62 -0.01
N ALA A 33 4.46 2.89 -0.47
CA ALA A 33 4.73 3.53 -1.74
C ALA A 33 4.33 2.62 -2.92
N ALA A 34 4.60 1.32 -2.84
CA ALA A 34 4.20 0.34 -3.85
C ALA A 34 2.68 0.28 -3.98
N GLY A 35 1.93 0.16 -2.88
CA GLY A 35 0.46 0.18 -2.92
C GLY A 35 -0.11 1.49 -3.49
N SER A 36 0.49 2.63 -3.13
CA SER A 36 0.07 3.95 -3.65
C SER A 36 0.37 4.08 -5.15
N LEU A 37 1.52 3.58 -5.61
CA LEU A 37 1.89 3.55 -7.01
C LEU A 37 0.97 2.62 -7.80
N THR A 38 0.66 1.44 -7.29
CA THR A 38 -0.30 0.51 -7.90
C THR A 38 -1.67 1.18 -8.05
N GLN A 39 -2.18 1.82 -6.99
CA GLN A 39 -3.45 2.53 -7.05
C GLN A 39 -3.44 3.62 -8.14
N PHE A 40 -2.36 4.40 -8.23
CA PHE A 40 -2.21 5.44 -9.25
C PHE A 40 -2.17 4.86 -10.67
N LEU A 41 -1.38 3.81 -10.89
CA LEU A 41 -1.24 3.17 -12.20
C LEU A 41 -2.56 2.53 -12.66
N VAL A 42 -3.27 1.85 -11.77
CA VAL A 42 -4.58 1.26 -12.08
C VAL A 42 -5.60 2.36 -12.40
N PHE A 43 -5.63 3.43 -11.61
CA PHE A 43 -6.49 4.58 -11.91
C PHE A 43 -6.20 5.14 -13.30
N VAL A 44 -4.93 5.41 -13.62
CA VAL A 44 -4.55 5.97 -14.94
C VAL A 44 -4.90 5.00 -16.06
N ALA A 45 -4.62 3.71 -15.89
CA ALA A 45 -4.90 2.69 -16.89
C ALA A 45 -6.41 2.56 -17.16
N VAL A 46 -7.24 2.53 -16.11
CA VAL A 46 -8.69 2.44 -16.26
C VAL A 46 -9.27 3.74 -16.82
N PHE A 47 -8.91 4.89 -16.24
CA PHE A 47 -9.52 6.17 -16.60
C PHE A 47 -9.13 6.62 -18.02
N ARG A 48 -7.87 6.37 -18.46
CA ARG A 48 -7.42 6.74 -19.82
C ARG A 48 -7.58 5.62 -20.84
N GLY A 49 -7.44 4.36 -20.44
CA GLY A 49 -7.50 3.22 -21.34
C GLY A 49 -8.92 2.76 -21.65
N VAL A 50 -9.88 3.06 -20.78
CA VAL A 50 -11.28 2.66 -20.94
C VAL A 50 -12.15 3.91 -21.01
N ALA A 51 -12.60 4.23 -22.22
CA ALA A 51 -13.49 5.35 -22.50
C ALA A 51 -14.94 4.95 -22.20
N VAL A 52 -15.37 5.17 -20.96
CA VAL A 52 -16.76 5.05 -20.53
C VAL A 52 -17.22 6.41 -20.04
N SER A 53 -18.40 6.84 -20.48
CA SER A 53 -19.03 8.05 -19.97
C SER A 53 -20.17 7.63 -19.03
N LEU A 54 -20.14 8.13 -17.79
CA LEU A 54 -21.18 7.86 -16.80
C LEU A 54 -21.72 9.18 -16.21
N PRO A 55 -22.43 9.98 -17.02
CA PRO A 55 -22.95 11.26 -16.57
C PRO A 55 -24.16 11.06 -15.63
N VAL A 56 -24.06 11.61 -14.42
CA VAL A 56 -25.16 11.66 -13.43
C VAL A 56 -25.19 13.05 -12.83
N ALA A 57 -26.34 13.72 -12.91
CA ALA A 57 -26.53 15.09 -12.43
C ALA A 57 -25.46 16.09 -12.92
N GLY A 58 -24.99 15.92 -14.17
CA GLY A 58 -23.95 16.78 -14.77
C GLY A 58 -22.52 16.44 -14.35
N VAL A 59 -22.30 15.39 -13.56
CA VAL A 59 -20.97 14.91 -13.13
C VAL A 59 -20.68 13.57 -13.79
N ASP A 60 -19.48 13.40 -14.33
CA ASP A 60 -19.04 12.10 -14.83
C ASP A 60 -18.54 11.20 -13.68
N LEU A 61 -19.40 10.26 -13.25
CA LEU A 61 -19.09 9.31 -12.19
C LEU A 61 -18.05 8.27 -12.61
N TRP A 62 -17.67 8.22 -13.88
CA TRP A 62 -16.61 7.33 -14.34
C TRP A 62 -15.29 7.57 -13.60
N LEU A 63 -15.00 8.83 -13.28
CA LEU A 63 -13.85 9.20 -12.45
C LEU A 63 -13.89 8.48 -11.08
N LEU A 64 -15.07 8.39 -10.47
CA LEU A 64 -15.26 7.77 -9.17
C LEU A 64 -15.05 6.26 -9.25
N VAL A 65 -15.58 5.62 -10.29
CA VAL A 65 -15.38 4.19 -10.57
C VAL A 65 -13.90 3.89 -10.79
N ALA A 66 -13.21 4.66 -11.64
CA ALA A 66 -11.79 4.46 -11.91
C ALA A 66 -10.92 4.66 -10.66
N LYS A 67 -11.22 5.67 -9.84
CA LYS A 67 -10.52 5.87 -8.55
C LYS A 67 -10.81 4.72 -7.58
N GLY A 68 -12.06 4.25 -7.51
CA GLY A 68 -12.46 3.12 -6.68
C GLY A 68 -11.75 1.83 -7.09
N ALA A 69 -11.62 1.56 -8.39
CA ALA A 69 -10.87 0.43 -8.93
C ALA A 69 -9.38 0.51 -8.52
N GLY A 70 -8.77 1.70 -8.65
CA GLY A 70 -7.40 1.92 -8.20
C GLY A 70 -7.21 1.61 -6.71
N ILE A 71 -8.11 2.11 -5.85
CA ILE A 71 -8.07 1.85 -4.41
C ILE A 71 -8.25 0.36 -4.12
N GLY A 72 -9.23 -0.29 -4.74
CA GLY A 72 -9.50 -1.72 -4.56
C GLY A 72 -8.31 -2.61 -4.92
N VAL A 73 -7.70 -2.37 -6.07
CA VAL A 73 -6.50 -3.11 -6.50
C VAL A 73 -5.29 -2.78 -5.61
N GLY A 74 -5.08 -1.52 -5.27
CA GLY A 74 -4.01 -1.10 -4.35
C GLY A 74 -4.14 -1.75 -2.96
N MET A 75 -5.37 -1.87 -2.44
CA MET A 75 -5.65 -2.59 -1.20
C MET A 75 -5.36 -4.09 -1.32
N LEU A 76 -5.78 -4.73 -2.42
CA LEU A 76 -5.49 -6.15 -2.66
C LEU A 76 -3.97 -6.40 -2.72
N VAL A 77 -3.23 -5.57 -3.44
CA VAL A 77 -1.78 -5.67 -3.53
C VAL A 77 -1.14 -5.47 -2.16
N ASN A 78 -1.52 -4.44 -1.41
CA ASN A 78 -1.02 -4.27 -0.05
C ASN A 78 -1.30 -5.48 0.83
N TYR A 79 -2.52 -6.03 0.76
CA TYR A 79 -2.91 -7.22 1.52
C TYR A 79 -2.03 -8.44 1.16
N VAL A 80 -1.77 -8.68 -0.12
CA VAL A 80 -0.90 -9.77 -0.58
C VAL A 80 0.55 -9.55 -0.16
N PHE A 81 1.07 -8.33 -0.28
CA PHE A 81 2.43 -8.02 0.18
C PHE A 81 2.56 -8.20 1.69
N GLU A 82 1.57 -7.76 2.45
CA GLU A 82 1.57 -7.91 3.89
C GLU A 82 1.44 -9.38 4.30
N SER A 83 0.59 -10.17 3.65
CA SER A 83 0.45 -11.60 3.95
C SER A 83 1.72 -12.40 3.62
N LEU A 84 2.37 -12.12 2.49
CA LEU A 84 3.57 -12.85 2.06
C LEU A 84 4.84 -12.42 2.80
N PHE A 85 5.06 -11.12 2.96
CA PHE A 85 6.33 -10.59 3.49
C PHE A 85 6.30 -10.27 4.98
N THR A 86 5.15 -9.87 5.51
CA THR A 86 5.02 -9.49 6.94
C THR A 86 4.60 -10.69 7.77
N TRP A 87 3.53 -11.37 7.37
CA TRP A 87 2.98 -12.48 8.16
C TRP A 87 3.54 -13.84 7.78
N ARG A 88 4.14 -13.98 6.58
CA ARG A 88 4.69 -15.24 6.05
C ARG A 88 3.78 -16.43 6.34
N VAL A 89 2.50 -16.32 6.00
CA VAL A 89 1.46 -17.33 6.34
C VAL A 89 1.81 -18.74 5.83
N HIS A 90 2.77 -18.87 4.91
CA HIS A 90 3.33 -20.14 4.43
C HIS A 90 4.34 -20.82 5.38
N HIS A 91 4.78 -20.18 6.47
CA HIS A 91 5.81 -20.72 7.38
C HIS A 91 5.26 -21.32 8.68
N ASP A 92 3.95 -21.26 8.94
CA ASP A 92 3.30 -21.84 10.13
C ASP A 92 2.83 -23.30 9.93
N GLU A 93 3.11 -23.90 8.78
CA GLU A 93 2.97 -25.35 8.55
C GLU A 93 4.35 -26.00 8.54
N GLY A 94 4.86 -26.34 9.73
CA GLY A 94 6.14 -27.04 9.92
C GLY A 94 6.32 -27.57 11.32
#